data_AF-A0A524B4E0-F1
#
_entry.id   AF-A0A524B4E0-F1
#
_cell.length_a   1.000
_cell.length_b   1.000
_cell.length_c   1.000
_cell.angle_alpha   90.00
_cell.angle_beta   90.00
_cell.angle_gamma   90.00
#
_symmetry.space_group_name_H-M   'P 1'
#
loop_
_entity.id
_entity.type
_entity.pdbx_description
1 polymer ?
#
loop_
_entity_poly.entity_id
_entity_poly.type
_entity_poly.pdbx_seq_one_letter_code
_entity_poly.pdbx_strand_id
1 'polypeptide(L)'
;MAETVRQRKVLGAIWFIVPVAVIIMAFLTQPIGEWGFGVVIAIFLAIMAVTGIWMIATGRGNIIGSGMSLRAQRILAIVGLIASVILVASYVVSIVAAPTAQSYLLLGVWVSLGAMFADSLVALRGS
;
A
#
# COMPACT_ATOMS: atom_id res chain seq x y z
N MET A 1 9.10 4.15 -19.67
CA MET A 1 7.88 3.37 -19.41
C MET A 1 6.91 4.30 -18.71
N ALA A 2 5.84 4.74 -19.37
CA ALA A 2 4.95 5.75 -18.80
C ALA A 2 3.65 5.09 -18.36
N GLU A 3 3.46 4.91 -17.05
CA GLU A 3 2.11 4.74 -16.49
C GLU A 3 1.21 5.87 -17.02
N THR A 4 -0.03 5.53 -17.33
CA THR A 4 -0.99 6.56 -17.73
C THR A 4 -1.29 7.48 -16.55
N VAL A 5 -1.62 8.75 -16.82
CA VAL A 5 -2.06 9.70 -15.78
C VAL A 5 -3.23 9.13 -14.99
N ARG A 6 -4.11 8.37 -15.64
CA ARG A 6 -5.25 7.69 -15.01
C ARG A 6 -4.80 6.63 -14.01
N GLN A 7 -3.85 5.76 -14.35
CA GLN A 7 -3.32 4.74 -13.44
C GLN A 7 -2.72 5.36 -12.18
N ARG A 8 -1.89 6.40 -12.33
CA ARG A 8 -1.30 7.11 -11.19
C ARG A 8 -2.34 7.72 -10.26
N LYS A 9 -3.42 8.27 -10.81
CA LYS A 9 -4.54 8.79 -10.00
C LYS A 9 -5.30 7.70 -9.27
N VAL A 10 -5.51 6.54 -9.90
CA VAL A 10 -6.15 5.38 -9.26
C VAL A 10 -5.29 4.83 -8.12
N LEU A 11 -4.00 4.65 -8.36
CA LEU A 11 -3.07 4.18 -7.34
C LEU A 11 -2.94 5.20 -6.19
N GLY A 12 -2.88 6.49 -6.52
CA GLY A 12 -2.94 7.57 -5.54
C GLY A 12 -4.20 7.54 -4.68
N ALA A 13 -5.36 7.24 -5.27
CA ALA A 13 -6.62 7.07 -4.53
C ALA A 13 -6.55 5.90 -3.56
N ILE A 14 -5.98 4.75 -3.97
CA ILE A 14 -5.78 3.60 -3.09
C ILE A 14 -4.83 3.96 -1.94
N TRP A 15 -3.70 4.59 -2.25
CA TRP A 15 -2.70 5.04 -1.27
C TRP A 15 -3.21 6.14 -0.34
N PHE A 16 -4.32 6.80 -0.65
CA PHE A 16 -5.01 7.68 0.28
C PHE A 16 -6.07 6.95 1.11
N ILE A 17 -7.02 6.28 0.44
CA ILE A 17 -8.20 5.70 1.07
C ILE A 17 -7.81 4.58 2.03
N VAL A 18 -6.92 3.67 1.61
CA VAL A 18 -6.56 2.49 2.42
C VAL A 18 -5.84 2.90 3.70
N PRO A 19 -4.76 3.71 3.67
CA PRO A 19 -4.13 4.19 4.90
C PRO A 19 -5.07 4.93 5.85
N VAL A 20 -5.91 5.83 5.34
CA VAL A 20 -6.87 6.57 6.16
C VAL A 20 -7.87 5.61 6.82
N ALA A 21 -8.44 4.68 6.06
CA ALA A 21 -9.39 3.72 6.58
C ALA A 21 -8.78 2.84 7.68
N VAL A 22 -7.57 2.31 7.49
CA VAL A 22 -6.95 1.45 8.50
C VAL A 22 -6.48 2.21 9.74
N ILE A 23 -6.09 3.48 9.62
CA ILE A 23 -5.77 4.33 10.76
C ILE A 23 -7.04 4.58 11.59
N ILE A 24 -8.17 4.86 10.94
CA ILE A 24 -9.47 4.99 11.63
C ILE A 24 -9.81 3.68 12.34
N MET A 25 -9.70 2.53 11.67
CA MET A 25 -9.97 1.23 12.30
C MET A 25 -9.04 0.95 13.48
N ALA A 26 -7.78 1.36 13.41
CA ALA A 26 -6.83 1.23 14.51
C ALA A 26 -7.27 2.04 15.74
N PHE A 27 -7.73 3.28 15.55
CA PHE A 27 -8.28 4.13 16.62
C PHE A 27 -9.58 3.59 17.21
N LEU A 28 -10.42 2.96 16.39
CA LEU A 28 -11.65 2.31 16.86
C LEU A 28 -11.37 1.03 17.64
N THR A 29 -10.20 0.42 17.45
CA THR A 29 -9.84 -0.86 18.07
C THR A 29 -9.15 -0.65 19.42
N GLN A 30 -8.17 0.26 19.48
CA GLN A 30 -7.34 0.47 20.67
C GLN A 30 -6.94 1.94 20.82
N PRO A 31 -6.80 2.45 22.05
CA PRO A 31 -6.26 3.78 22.28
C PRO A 31 -4.80 3.86 21.82
N ILE A 32 -4.38 5.05 21.35
CA ILE A 32 -3.05 5.25 20.76
C ILE A 32 -1.89 4.88 21.71
N GLY A 33 -2.11 4.99 23.03
CA GLY A 33 -1.12 4.60 24.04
C GLY A 33 -0.77 3.10 24.04
N GLU A 34 -1.62 2.26 23.44
CA GLU A 34 -1.43 0.80 23.37
C GLU A 34 -0.84 0.34 22.02
N TRP A 35 -0.60 1.26 21.09
CA TRP A 35 -0.22 0.89 19.72
C TRP A 35 1.23 0.39 19.61
N GLY A 36 2.10 0.70 20.57
CA GLY A 36 3.52 0.35 20.52
C GLY A 36 4.17 0.79 19.21
N PHE A 37 4.76 -0.16 18.46
CA PHE A 37 5.34 0.11 17.14
C PHE A 37 4.30 0.51 16.08
N GLY A 38 3.01 0.27 16.33
CA GLY A 38 1.90 0.72 15.50
C GLY A 38 1.90 2.22 15.23
N VAL A 39 2.40 3.07 16.15
CA VAL A 39 2.52 4.51 15.90
C VAL A 39 3.44 4.82 14.72
N VAL A 40 4.56 4.10 14.61
CA VAL A 40 5.51 4.26 13.48
C VAL A 40 4.86 3.84 12.16
N ILE A 41 4.09 2.75 12.18
CA ILE A 41 3.37 2.25 11.01
C ILE A 41 2.29 3.25 10.59
N ALA A 42 1.56 3.84 11.55
CA ALA A 42 0.55 4.86 11.27
C ALA A 42 1.17 6.13 10.66
N ILE A 43 2.36 6.55 11.11
CA ILE A 43 3.10 7.66 10.49
C ILE A 43 3.49 7.32 9.05
N PHE A 44 4.03 6.13 8.80
CA PHE A 44 4.34 5.67 7.45
C PHE A 44 3.11 5.68 6.54
N LEU A 45 1.98 5.19 7.04
CA LEU A 45 0.69 5.20 6.35
C LEU A 45 0.18 6.63 6.10
N ALA A 46 0.37 7.56 7.03
CA ALA A 46 0.03 8.97 6.84
C ALA A 46 0.88 9.60 5.72
N ILE A 47 2.17 9.29 5.65
CA ILE A 47 3.05 9.73 4.56
C ILE A 47 2.59 9.13 3.22
N MET A 48 2.19 7.85 3.20
CA MET A 48 1.59 7.24 2.02
C MET A 48 0.30 7.95 1.61
N ALA A 49 -0.56 8.31 2.56
CA ALA A 49 -1.80 9.05 2.31
C ALA A 49 -1.54 10.40 1.65
N VAL A 50 -0.59 11.17 2.19
CA VAL A 50 -0.18 12.46 1.61
C VAL A 50 0.39 12.27 0.20
N THR A 51 1.20 11.23 0.00
CA THR A 51 1.75 10.88 -1.32
C THR A 51 0.63 10.52 -2.30
N GLY A 52 -0.39 9.77 -1.84
CA GLY A 52 -1.57 9.44 -2.62
C GLY A 52 -2.36 10.67 -3.06
N ILE A 53 -2.58 11.63 -2.15
CA ILE A 53 -3.22 12.92 -2.49
C ILE A 53 -2.42 13.65 -3.55
N TRP A 54 -1.09 13.70 -3.43
CA TRP A 54 -0.22 14.34 -4.41
C TRP A 54 -0.31 13.66 -5.78
N MET A 55 -0.33 12.33 -5.83
CA MET A 55 -0.52 11.56 -7.07
C MET A 55 -1.88 11.83 -7.72
N ILE A 56 -2.95 11.94 -6.94
CA ILE A 56 -4.29 12.30 -7.42
C ILE A 56 -4.30 13.71 -8.03
N ALA A 57 -3.72 14.68 -7.30
CA ALA A 57 -3.73 16.09 -7.68
C ALA A 57 -2.89 16.35 -8.94
N THR A 58 -1.67 15.81 -8.97
CA THR A 58 -0.70 16.11 -10.03
C THR A 58 -0.73 15.12 -11.19
N GLY A 59 -1.25 13.91 -10.96
CA GLY A 59 -1.10 12.80 -11.91
C GLY A 59 0.36 12.42 -12.14
N ARG A 60 1.27 12.79 -11.22
CA ARG A 60 2.69 12.48 -11.23
C ARG A 60 3.01 11.45 -10.15
N GLY A 61 4.11 10.73 -10.33
CA GLY A 61 4.54 9.62 -9.51
C GLY A 61 5.29 8.62 -10.36
N ASN A 62 6.33 8.01 -9.81
CA ASN A 62 6.97 6.85 -10.40
C ASN A 62 7.38 5.95 -9.25
N ILE A 63 7.00 4.69 -9.31
CA ILE A 63 7.05 3.82 -8.13
C ILE A 63 8.07 2.70 -8.29
N ILE A 64 8.45 2.39 -9.53
CA ILE A 64 9.58 1.50 -9.82
C ILE A 64 10.75 2.30 -10.37
N GLY A 65 11.92 2.09 -9.74
CA GLY A 65 13.15 2.79 -10.04
C GLY A 65 13.53 2.69 -11.52
N SER A 66 13.82 3.84 -12.13
CA SER A 66 14.23 3.97 -13.53
C SER A 66 15.54 3.25 -13.88
N GLY A 67 16.27 2.74 -12.87
CA GLY A 67 17.54 2.03 -13.04
C GLY A 67 17.46 0.50 -13.07
N MET A 68 16.30 -0.12 -12.83
CA MET A 68 16.19 -1.60 -12.88
C MET A 68 15.90 -2.11 -14.29
N SER A 69 16.49 -3.27 -14.64
CA SER A 69 16.16 -3.99 -15.87
C SER A 69 14.71 -4.48 -15.86
N LEU A 70 14.09 -4.56 -17.04
CA LEU A 70 12.67 -4.91 -17.20
C LEU A 70 12.32 -6.29 -16.60
N ARG A 71 13.28 -7.23 -16.65
CA ARG A 71 13.16 -8.56 -16.01
C ARG A 71 13.16 -8.45 -14.49
N ALA A 72 14.06 -7.65 -13.91
CA ALA A 72 14.13 -7.46 -12.46
C ALA A 72 12.87 -6.76 -11.92
N GLN A 73 12.36 -5.75 -12.63
CA GLN A 73 11.10 -5.09 -12.28
C GLN A 73 9.92 -6.07 -12.27
N ARG A 74 9.82 -6.91 -13.30
CA ARG A 74 8.76 -7.94 -13.38
C ARG A 74 8.86 -8.96 -12.24
N ILE A 75 10.06 -9.45 -11.93
CA ILE A 75 10.27 -10.39 -10.83
C ILE A 75 9.89 -9.75 -9.50
N LEU A 76 10.40 -8.54 -9.22
CA LEU A 76 10.10 -7.81 -7.99
C LEU A 76 8.59 -7.59 -7.84
N ALA A 77 7.90 -7.20 -8.91
CA ALA A 77 6.47 -6.98 -8.91
C ALA A 77 5.66 -8.26 -8.65
N ILE A 78 6.03 -9.39 -9.30
CA ILE A 78 5.37 -10.68 -9.07
C ILE A 78 5.59 -11.15 -7.63
N VAL A 79 6.85 -11.18 -7.16
CA VAL A 79 7.20 -11.64 -5.83
C VAL A 79 6.55 -10.76 -4.76
N GLY A 80 6.63 -9.43 -4.94
CA GLY A 80 6.01 -8.46 -4.06
C GLY A 80 4.49 -8.60 -4.00
N LEU A 81 3.83 -8.82 -5.13
CA LEU A 81 2.38 -9.04 -5.18
C LEU A 81 1.99 -10.33 -4.45
N ILE A 82 2.69 -11.44 -4.69
CA ILE A 82 2.43 -12.72 -4.02
C ILE A 82 2.61 -12.57 -2.50
N ALA A 83 3.72 -11.96 -2.07
CA ALA A 83 3.98 -11.70 -0.65
C ALA A 83 2.88 -10.82 -0.04
N SER A 84 2.45 -9.78 -0.75
CA SER A 84 1.37 -8.89 -0.29
C SER A 84 0.05 -9.63 -0.14
N VAL A 85 -0.31 -10.51 -1.08
CA VAL A 85 -1.54 -11.32 -1.00
C VAL A 85 -1.51 -12.26 0.22
N ILE A 86 -0.39 -12.95 0.44
CA ILE A 86 -0.23 -13.86 1.58
C ILE A 86 -0.36 -13.09 2.90
N LEU A 87 0.29 -11.92 3.00
CA LEU A 87 0.29 -11.12 4.22
C LEU A 87 -1.08 -10.45 4.45
N VAL A 88 -1.77 -9.99 3.41
CA VAL A 88 -3.16 -9.53 3.53
C VAL A 88 -4.05 -10.65 4.08
N ALA A 89 -3.95 -11.86 3.54
CA ALA A 89 -4.73 -12.99 4.03
C ALA A 89 -4.40 -13.32 5.50
N SER A 90 -3.11 -13.31 5.88
CA SER A 90 -2.72 -13.59 7.27
C SER A 90 -3.22 -12.53 8.25
N TYR A 91 -3.16 -11.24 7.88
CA TYR A 91 -3.68 -10.17 8.73
C TYR A 91 -5.20 -10.18 8.82
N VAL A 92 -5.92 -10.52 7.74
CA VAL A 92 -7.38 -10.72 7.81
C VAL A 92 -7.73 -11.81 8.82
N VAL A 93 -7.04 -12.96 8.78
CA VAL A 93 -7.24 -14.03 9.77
C VAL A 93 -6.90 -13.56 11.19
N SER A 94 -5.77 -12.85 11.37
CA SER A 94 -5.37 -12.30 12.66
C SER A 94 -6.40 -11.32 13.23
N ILE A 95 -6.98 -10.47 12.39
CA ILE A 95 -7.99 -9.48 12.80
C ILE A 95 -9.27 -10.17 13.27
N VAL A 96 -9.71 -11.22 12.55
CA VAL A 96 -10.90 -11.99 12.93
C VAL A 96 -10.69 -12.72 14.26
N ALA A 97 -9.48 -13.22 14.51
CA ALA A 97 -9.17 -13.96 15.73
C ALA A 97 -8.98 -13.04 16.96
N ALA A 98 -8.22 -11.96 16.81
CA ALA A 98 -7.91 -11.01 17.87
C ALA A 98 -7.53 -9.64 17.25
N PRO A 99 -8.50 -8.72 17.11
CA PRO A 99 -8.25 -7.45 16.46
C PRO A 99 -7.33 -6.58 17.32
N THR A 100 -6.25 -6.09 16.70
CA THR A 100 -5.33 -5.11 17.30
C THR A 100 -5.12 -3.95 16.36
N ALA A 101 -4.81 -2.75 16.88
CA ALA A 101 -4.47 -1.60 16.06
C ALA A 101 -3.33 -1.93 15.07
N GLN A 102 -2.30 -2.62 15.55
CA GLN A 102 -1.17 -3.03 14.72
C GLN A 102 -1.58 -3.95 13.56
N SER A 103 -2.52 -4.88 13.78
CA SER A 103 -3.00 -5.77 12.71
C SER A 103 -3.71 -5.02 11.57
N TYR A 104 -4.54 -4.01 11.89
CA TYR A 104 -5.17 -3.16 10.88
C TYR A 104 -4.16 -2.31 10.11
N LEU A 105 -3.21 -1.71 10.83
CA LEU A 105 -2.19 -0.86 10.21
C LEU A 105 -1.31 -1.69 9.24
N LEU A 106 -0.86 -2.88 9.65
CA LEU A 106 -0.08 -3.76 8.78
C LEU A 106 -0.89 -4.28 7.59
N LEU A 107 -2.17 -4.58 7.78
CA LEU A 107 -3.08 -4.89 6.68
C LEU A 107 -3.07 -3.75 5.64
N GLY A 108 -3.22 -2.49 6.07
CA GLY A 108 -3.23 -1.34 5.17
C GLY A 108 -1.92 -1.14 4.42
N VAL A 109 -0.78 -1.42 5.05
CA VAL A 109 0.53 -1.41 4.39
C VAL A 109 0.56 -2.42 3.25
N TRP A 110 0.21 -3.67 3.52
CA TRP A 110 0.28 -4.74 2.51
C TRP A 110 -0.76 -4.61 1.40
N VAL A 111 -1.96 -4.08 1.70
CA VAL A 111 -2.93 -3.73 0.66
C VAL A 111 -2.38 -2.63 -0.25
N SER A 112 -1.77 -1.59 0.32
CA SER A 112 -1.24 -0.46 -0.45
C SER A 112 -0.02 -0.84 -1.30
N LEU A 113 0.87 -1.66 -0.75
CA LEU A 113 2.01 -2.22 -1.48
C LEU A 113 1.55 -3.24 -2.54
N GLY A 114 0.55 -4.06 -2.24
CA GLY A 114 -0.04 -4.99 -3.21
C GLY A 114 -0.62 -4.25 -4.42
N ALA A 115 -1.32 -3.14 -4.21
CA ALA A 115 -1.84 -2.29 -5.28
C ALA A 115 -0.72 -1.71 -6.16
N MET A 116 0.39 -1.28 -5.54
CA MET A 116 1.58 -0.81 -6.24
C MET A 116 2.20 -1.89 -7.12
N PHE A 117 2.40 -3.09 -6.59
CA PHE A 117 2.94 -4.21 -7.36
C PHE A 117 2.01 -4.61 -8.50
N ALA A 118 0.70 -4.65 -8.26
CA ALA A 118 -0.30 -4.92 -9.30
C ALA A 118 -0.25 -3.88 -10.43
N ASP A 119 -0.25 -2.58 -10.10
CA ASP A 119 -0.18 -1.51 -11.10
C ASP A 119 1.09 -1.61 -11.95
N SER A 120 2.22 -1.94 -11.32
CA SER A 120 3.48 -2.13 -12.04
C SER A 120 3.45 -3.29 -13.04
N LEU A 121 2.74 -4.39 -12.75
CA LEU A 121 2.57 -5.49 -13.71
C LEU A 121 1.69 -5.08 -14.89
N VAL A 122 0.66 -4.28 -14.65
CA VAL A 122 -0.21 -3.75 -15.72
C VAL A 122 0.60 -2.82 -16.62
N ALA A 123 1.42 -1.93 -16.04
CA ALA A 123 2.31 -1.05 -16.78
C ALA A 123 3.34 -1.83 -17.63
N LEU A 124 3.87 -2.96 -17.12
CA LEU A 124 4.81 -3.83 -17.83
C LEU A 124 4.17 -4.73 -18.91
N ARG A 125 2.84 -4.83 -18.98
CA ARG A 125 2.12 -5.60 -20.01
C ARG A 125 1.77 -4.75 -21.23
N GLY A 126 1.67 -3.43 -21.05
CA GLY A 126 1.38 -2.48 -22.13
C GLY A 126 2.61 -2.02 -22.93
N SER A 127 3.80 -2.53 -22.63
CA SER A 127 5.07 -2.28 -23.33
C SER A 127 5.47 -3.44 -24.23
#